data_AF-A0A6G3MHM9-F1
#
_entry.id   AF-A0A6G3MHM9-F1
#
_cell.length_a   1.000
_cell.length_b   1.000
_cell.length_c   1.000
_cell.angle_alpha   90.00
_cell.angle_beta   90.00
_cell.angle_gamma   90.00
#
_symmetry.space_group_name_H-M   'P 1'
#
loop_
_entity.id
_entity.type
_entity.pdbx_description
1 polymer ?
#
loop_
_entity_poly.entity_id
_entity_poly.type
_entity_poly.pdbx_seq_one_letter_code
_entity_poly.pdbx_strand_id
1 'polypeptide(L)'
;IRILLIDHSVPYIIKRSFLRIWKKVSVSCPEKCYILTAHYLTSQEDASYFNITTLSKKLMTEPHKLLESSHIIFQNSILVEIFLYTFRYFICLSRVETNKIYKSLRAKTEKTDFNEVNTLYDTLNSTQDLFIILLTILAATQANEVLCERYQSSIPSQAVLCIIGCFIHEFFVANPTLLKLVHYHGYENRSITWIVKYVPSMHIFNGYFPTLMQDVQGEDSLIFLCLTYAHLSTAYPIEQILENLSLFIATLKKLGRSHKKHILLGVLEALSIFSGSFSFSPYLSTAMLSYIKAKTLDTAFNLEDK
;
A
#
# COMPACT_ATOMS: atom_id res chain seq x y z
N ILE A 1 -2.28 21.69 16.20
CA ILE A 1 -1.70 20.34 15.95
C ILE A 1 -1.32 19.67 17.26
N ARG A 2 -0.42 20.24 18.09
CA ARG A 2 -0.07 19.67 19.42
C ARG A 2 -1.28 19.31 20.30
N ILE A 3 -2.22 20.24 20.47
CA ILE A 3 -3.46 19.99 21.23
C ILE A 3 -4.27 18.83 20.63
N LEU A 4 -4.28 18.68 19.30
CA LEU A 4 -4.97 17.57 18.62
C LEU A 4 -4.24 16.23 18.76
N LEU A 5 -2.92 16.24 18.99
CA LEU A 5 -2.10 15.07 19.25
C LEU A 5 -2.21 14.59 20.70
N ILE A 6 -2.23 15.54 21.64
CA ILE A 6 -2.18 15.27 23.09
C ILE A 6 -3.58 15.03 23.66
N ASP A 7 -4.58 15.79 23.22
CA ASP A 7 -5.91 15.78 23.82
C ASP A 7 -6.92 15.01 22.95
N HIS A 8 -7.24 13.79 23.39
CA HIS A 8 -8.26 12.96 22.77
C HIS A 8 -9.69 13.49 22.99
N SER A 9 -9.90 14.36 24.00
CA SER A 9 -11.22 14.89 24.38
C SER A 9 -11.75 15.97 23.44
N VAL A 10 -10.90 16.50 22.56
CA VAL A 10 -11.30 17.57 21.63
C VAL A 10 -12.45 17.08 20.71
N PRO A 11 -13.62 17.74 20.74
CA PRO A 11 -14.78 17.38 19.93
C PRO A 11 -14.46 17.36 18.42
N TYR A 12 -15.04 16.39 17.70
CA TYR A 12 -14.84 16.22 16.26
C TYR A 12 -15.15 17.49 15.45
N ILE A 13 -16.14 18.28 15.87
CA ILE A 13 -16.51 19.56 15.22
C ILE A 13 -15.34 20.54 15.24
N ILE A 14 -14.64 20.67 16.37
CA ILE A 14 -13.47 21.56 16.50
C ILE A 14 -12.34 21.06 15.61
N LYS A 15 -12.08 19.74 15.60
CA LYS A 15 -11.07 19.12 14.74
C LYS A 15 -11.36 19.41 13.25
N ARG A 16 -12.62 19.29 12.83
CA ARG A 16 -13.04 19.53 11.44
C ARG A 16 -12.97 21.01 11.04
N SER A 17 -13.33 21.91 11.95
CA SER A 17 -13.17 23.35 11.75
C SER A 17 -11.69 23.73 11.64
N PHE A 18 -10.83 23.16 12.49
CA PHE A 18 -9.38 23.34 12.41
C PHE A 18 -8.84 22.88 11.05
N LEU A 19 -9.24 21.71 10.56
CA LEU A 19 -8.84 21.21 9.24
C LEU A 19 -9.20 22.19 8.11
N ARG A 20 -10.41 22.76 8.15
CA ARG A 20 -10.86 23.75 7.15
C ARG A 20 -10.01 25.01 7.17
N ILE A 21 -9.68 25.52 8.36
CA ILE A 21 -8.81 26.69 8.53
C ILE A 21 -7.40 26.35 8.03
N TRP A 22 -6.88 25.20 8.43
CA TRP A 22 -5.55 24.73 8.03
C TRP A 22 -5.43 24.62 6.51
N LYS A 23 -6.42 24.06 5.82
CA LYS A 23 -6.44 23.99 4.34
C LYS A 23 -6.45 25.38 3.68
N LYS A 24 -7.11 26.38 4.27
CA LYS A 24 -7.08 27.75 3.75
C LYS A 24 -5.71 28.41 3.95
N VAL A 25 -5.09 28.16 5.10
CA VAL A 25 -3.74 28.65 5.42
C VAL A 25 -2.69 27.98 4.52
N SER A 26 -2.83 26.68 4.24
CA SER A 26 -1.90 25.96 3.38
C SER A 26 -1.93 26.45 1.93
N VAL A 27 -3.05 26.98 1.45
CA VAL A 27 -3.13 27.65 0.15
C VAL A 27 -2.48 29.04 0.18
N SER A 28 -2.63 29.77 1.30
CA SER A 28 -2.13 31.15 1.42
C SER A 28 -0.61 31.22 1.63
N CYS A 29 -0.06 30.35 2.48
CA CYS A 29 1.35 30.29 2.86
C CYS A 29 1.85 28.84 2.91
N PRO A 30 1.95 28.13 1.77
CA PRO A 30 2.21 26.69 1.73
C PRO A 30 3.51 26.30 2.43
N GLU A 31 4.63 26.92 2.04
CA GLU A 31 5.95 26.56 2.53
C GLU A 31 6.06 26.64 4.06
N LYS A 32 5.69 27.80 4.63
CA LYS A 32 5.69 27.98 6.09
C LYS A 32 4.70 27.04 6.78
N CYS A 33 3.51 26.85 6.19
CA CYS A 33 2.49 25.98 6.77
C CYS A 33 2.98 24.54 6.88
N TYR A 34 3.48 23.95 5.78
CA TYR A 34 3.93 22.56 5.73
C TYR A 34 5.21 22.30 6.53
N ILE A 35 6.14 23.25 6.55
CA ILE A 35 7.36 23.13 7.36
C ILE A 35 7.04 23.18 8.85
N LEU A 36 6.18 24.11 9.27
CA LEU A 36 5.74 24.19 10.66
C LEU A 36 4.91 22.95 11.04
N THR A 37 4.02 22.47 10.16
CA THR A 37 3.25 21.24 10.46
C THR A 37 4.17 20.04 10.64
N ALA A 38 5.14 19.83 9.74
CA ALA A 38 6.10 18.74 9.88
C ALA A 38 6.87 18.82 11.20
N HIS A 39 7.35 20.01 11.57
CA HIS A 39 8.04 20.22 12.84
C HIS A 39 7.15 19.86 14.04
N TYR A 40 5.88 20.29 14.05
CA TYR A 40 4.95 19.95 15.12
C TYR A 40 4.53 18.47 15.15
N LEU A 41 4.72 17.72 14.07
CA LEU A 41 4.45 16.28 13.99
C LEU A 41 5.66 15.45 14.46
N THR A 42 6.89 15.94 14.24
CA THR A 42 8.13 15.21 14.57
C THR A 42 8.72 15.57 15.93
N SER A 43 8.59 16.83 16.38
CA SER A 43 9.32 17.35 17.53
C SER A 43 8.38 17.79 18.67
N GLN A 44 8.68 17.32 19.88
CA GLN A 44 8.03 17.77 21.11
C GLN A 44 8.59 19.10 21.64
N GLU A 45 9.80 19.48 21.22
CA GLU A 45 10.49 20.72 21.62
C GLU A 45 9.94 21.97 20.94
N ASP A 46 10.09 23.13 21.57
CA ASP A 46 9.66 24.40 20.99
C ASP A 46 10.43 24.78 19.72
N ALA A 47 9.71 25.48 18.85
CA ALA A 47 10.14 25.85 17.50
C ALA A 47 11.34 26.81 17.51
N SER A 48 12.55 26.27 17.50
CA SER A 48 13.74 27.05 17.15
C SER A 48 13.89 27.10 15.62
N TYR A 49 14.21 28.28 15.08
CA TYR A 49 14.39 28.48 13.63
C TYR A 49 15.46 27.54 13.03
N PHE A 50 16.50 27.24 13.80
CA PHE A 50 17.56 26.32 13.42
C PHE A 50 17.06 24.87 13.30
N ASN A 51 16.25 24.40 14.24
CA ASN A 51 15.69 23.05 14.20
C ASN A 51 14.72 22.90 13.02
N ILE A 52 13.93 23.94 12.75
CA ILE A 52 12.98 23.96 11.63
C ILE A 52 13.71 23.86 10.28
N THR A 53 14.74 24.67 10.07
CA THR A 53 15.51 24.68 8.81
C THR A 53 16.36 23.44 8.60
N THR A 54 16.87 22.86 9.68
CA THR A 54 17.60 21.58 9.61
C THR A 54 16.65 20.42 9.29
N LEU A 55 15.48 20.41 9.92
CA LEU A 55 14.45 19.41 9.65
C LEU A 55 13.93 19.52 8.21
N SER A 56 13.65 20.73 7.73
CA SER A 56 13.16 20.91 6.35
C SER A 56 14.17 20.41 5.32
N LYS A 57 15.47 20.71 5.50
CA LYS A 57 16.53 20.18 4.61
C LYS A 57 16.61 18.66 4.62
N LYS A 58 16.51 18.03 5.80
CA LYS A 58 16.48 16.55 5.92
C LYS A 58 15.24 15.93 5.27
N LEU A 59 14.07 16.55 5.45
CA LEU A 59 12.82 16.06 4.85
C LEU A 59 12.77 16.28 3.34
N MET A 60 13.48 17.27 2.82
CA MET A 60 13.64 17.46 1.37
C MET A 60 14.46 16.34 0.73
N THR A 61 15.51 15.85 1.40
CA THR A 61 16.30 14.73 0.91
C THR A 61 15.60 13.39 1.13
N GLU A 62 14.96 13.22 2.27
CA GLU A 62 14.40 11.94 2.72
C GLU A 62 12.98 12.14 3.27
N PRO A 63 11.96 12.23 2.38
CA PRO A 63 10.59 12.52 2.79
C PRO A 63 10.02 11.41 3.69
N HIS A 64 10.47 10.17 3.52
CA HIS A 64 10.01 9.01 4.29
C HIS A 64 10.23 9.14 5.80
N LYS A 65 11.19 9.96 6.26
CA LYS A 65 11.42 10.21 7.69
C LYS A 65 10.24 10.86 8.38
N LEU A 66 9.34 11.51 7.62
CA LEU A 66 8.08 12.00 8.17
C LEU A 66 7.19 10.85 8.66
N LEU A 67 7.28 9.65 8.07
CA LEU A 67 6.52 8.46 8.50
C LEU A 67 7.05 7.85 9.80
N GLU A 68 8.28 8.16 10.22
CA GLU A 68 8.82 7.79 11.54
C GLU A 68 8.18 8.60 12.68
N SER A 69 7.34 9.60 12.36
CA SER A 69 6.62 10.39 13.35
C SER A 69 5.55 9.56 14.09
N SER A 70 5.01 10.13 15.17
CA SER A 70 4.15 9.40 16.13
C SER A 70 3.01 8.61 15.47
N HIS A 71 2.91 7.31 15.77
CA HIS A 71 1.82 6.41 15.33
C HIS A 71 0.40 6.92 15.68
N ILE A 72 0.28 7.85 16.63
CA ILE A 72 -0.96 8.51 17.03
C ILE A 72 -1.60 9.25 15.84
N ILE A 73 -0.80 9.76 14.91
CA ILE A 73 -1.29 10.47 13.72
C ILE A 73 -2.22 9.55 12.92
N PHE A 74 -1.81 8.30 12.72
CA PHE A 74 -2.55 7.28 11.97
C PHE A 74 -3.82 6.78 12.68
N GLN A 75 -4.05 7.16 13.94
CA GLN A 75 -5.27 6.80 14.68
C GLN A 75 -6.40 7.82 14.49
N ASN A 76 -6.13 8.98 13.89
CA ASN A 76 -7.10 10.07 13.77
C ASN A 76 -7.24 10.54 12.32
N SER A 77 -8.42 10.37 11.74
CA SER A 77 -8.71 10.70 10.33
C SER A 77 -8.31 12.13 9.94
N ILE A 78 -8.49 13.11 10.83
CA ILE A 78 -8.17 14.52 10.54
C ILE A 78 -6.66 14.77 10.57
N LEU A 79 -5.95 14.10 11.48
CA LEU A 79 -4.49 14.23 11.56
C LEU A 79 -3.81 13.52 10.40
N VAL A 80 -4.28 12.33 10.02
CA VAL A 80 -3.83 11.62 8.80
C VAL A 80 -4.01 12.49 7.58
N GLU A 81 -5.16 13.16 7.45
CA GLU A 81 -5.40 14.01 6.30
C GLU A 81 -4.38 15.17 6.22
N ILE A 82 -4.15 15.90 7.33
CA ILE A 82 -3.14 16.97 7.41
C ILE A 82 -1.74 16.43 7.14
N PHE A 83 -1.43 15.27 7.71
CA PHE A 83 -0.16 14.58 7.52
C PHE A 83 0.08 14.28 6.05
N LEU A 84 -0.87 13.65 5.37
CA LEU A 84 -0.72 13.27 3.96
C LEU A 84 -0.61 14.49 3.03
N TYR A 85 -1.32 15.59 3.31
CA TYR A 85 -1.09 16.85 2.58
C TYR A 85 0.33 17.39 2.78
N THR A 86 0.83 17.36 4.02
CA THR A 86 2.20 17.76 4.34
C THR A 86 3.21 16.82 3.67
N PHE A 87 2.93 15.53 3.66
CA PHE A 87 3.79 14.52 3.08
C PHE A 87 3.87 14.66 1.56
N ARG A 88 2.74 14.88 0.87
CA ARG A 88 2.70 15.20 -0.57
C ARG A 88 3.58 16.40 -0.91
N TYR A 89 3.57 17.44 -0.06
CA TYR A 89 4.41 18.61 -0.25
C TYR A 89 5.91 18.24 -0.21
N PHE A 90 6.36 17.48 0.80
CA PHE A 90 7.76 17.06 0.89
C PHE A 90 8.19 16.09 -0.21
N ILE A 91 7.31 15.19 -0.65
CA ILE A 91 7.57 14.31 -1.80
C ILE A 91 7.76 15.15 -3.07
N CYS A 92 6.90 16.15 -3.29
CA CYS A 92 7.04 17.07 -4.42
C CYS A 92 8.35 17.87 -4.35
N LEU A 93 8.69 18.42 -3.18
CA LEU A 93 9.96 19.12 -2.99
C LEU A 93 11.17 18.23 -3.26
N SER A 94 11.14 16.99 -2.75
CA SER A 94 12.21 16.02 -2.97
C SER A 94 12.42 15.76 -4.46
N ARG A 95 11.33 15.52 -5.22
CA ARG A 95 11.39 15.34 -6.68
C ARG A 95 11.97 16.56 -7.40
N VAL A 96 11.64 17.77 -6.97
CA VAL A 96 12.20 19.00 -7.54
C VAL A 96 13.71 19.09 -7.30
N GLU A 97 14.18 18.79 -6.10
CA GLU A 97 15.61 18.78 -5.79
C GLU A 97 16.36 17.67 -6.55
N THR A 98 15.83 16.45 -6.58
CA THR A 98 16.39 15.35 -7.37
C THR A 98 16.47 15.70 -8.84
N ASN A 99 15.44 16.39 -9.39
CA ASN A 99 15.46 16.86 -10.78
C ASN A 99 16.51 17.96 -11.02
N LYS A 100 16.73 18.88 -10.06
CA LYS A 100 17.82 19.87 -10.16
C LYS A 100 19.17 19.18 -10.21
N ILE A 101 19.41 18.20 -9.33
CA ILE A 101 20.64 17.40 -9.30
C ILE A 101 20.81 16.66 -10.62
N TYR A 102 19.76 15.97 -11.09
CA TYR A 102 19.75 15.27 -12.38
C TYR A 102 20.09 16.19 -13.55
N LYS A 103 19.47 17.37 -13.66
CA LYS A 103 19.80 18.35 -14.71
C LYS A 103 21.25 18.81 -14.64
N SER A 104 21.79 19.00 -13.44
CA SER A 104 23.18 19.39 -13.24
C SER A 104 24.17 18.28 -13.63
N LEU A 105 23.84 17.01 -13.36
CA LEU A 105 24.64 15.85 -13.74
C LEU A 105 24.59 15.64 -15.26
N ARG A 106 23.39 15.74 -15.85
CA ARG A 106 23.19 15.65 -17.30
C ARG A 106 23.95 16.72 -18.09
N ALA A 107 24.14 17.90 -17.52
CA ALA A 107 24.94 18.95 -18.15
C ALA A 107 26.45 18.66 -18.14
N LYS A 108 26.91 17.77 -17.26
CA LYS A 108 28.33 17.43 -17.06
C LYS A 108 28.74 16.11 -17.72
N THR A 109 27.80 15.22 -18.03
CA THR A 109 28.09 13.88 -18.57
C THR A 109 28.23 13.86 -20.09
N GLU A 110 29.08 12.95 -20.57
CA GLU A 110 29.26 12.67 -22.00
C GLU A 110 28.06 11.88 -22.58
N LYS A 111 27.95 11.85 -23.92
CA LYS A 111 26.77 11.34 -24.62
C LYS A 111 26.46 9.85 -24.39
N THR A 112 27.46 9.03 -24.08
CA THR A 112 27.33 7.58 -23.88
C THR A 112 26.64 7.23 -22.57
N ASP A 113 26.79 8.08 -21.55
CA ASP A 113 26.34 7.78 -20.18
C ASP A 113 24.94 8.36 -19.90
N PHE A 114 24.34 9.06 -20.86
CA PHE A 114 23.02 9.66 -20.70
C PHE A 114 21.93 8.63 -20.43
N ASN A 115 22.01 7.46 -21.05
CA ASN A 115 21.03 6.40 -20.83
C ASN A 115 21.14 5.86 -19.41
N GLU A 116 22.35 5.69 -18.89
CA GLU A 116 22.59 5.22 -17.52
C GLU A 116 22.11 6.24 -16.48
N VAL A 117 22.37 7.53 -16.69
CA VAL A 117 21.91 8.57 -15.76
C VAL A 117 20.38 8.67 -15.76
N ASN A 118 19.72 8.47 -16.91
CA ASN A 118 18.26 8.43 -17.00
C ASN A 118 17.67 7.22 -16.28
N THR A 119 18.23 6.02 -16.50
CA THR A 119 17.74 4.82 -15.82
C THR A 119 17.96 4.89 -14.31
N LEU A 120 19.08 5.44 -13.85
CA LEU A 120 19.34 5.69 -12.42
C LEU A 120 18.35 6.69 -11.81
N TYR A 121 18.01 7.76 -12.54
CA TYR A 121 17.01 8.72 -12.08
C TYR A 121 15.61 8.10 -11.96
N ASP A 122 15.19 7.34 -12.96
CA ASP A 122 13.87 6.70 -12.97
C ASP A 122 13.76 5.60 -11.91
N THR A 123 14.82 4.82 -11.71
CA THR A 123 14.90 3.79 -10.66
C THR A 123 14.92 4.43 -9.27
N LEU A 124 15.63 5.53 -9.06
CA LEU A 124 15.63 6.26 -7.78
C LEU A 124 14.23 6.77 -7.43
N ASN A 125 13.53 7.41 -8.37
CA ASN A 125 12.17 7.91 -8.10
C ASN A 125 11.20 6.75 -7.84
N SER A 126 11.29 5.67 -8.61
CA SER A 126 10.42 4.50 -8.44
C SER A 126 10.66 3.79 -7.11
N THR A 127 11.91 3.70 -6.66
CA THR A 127 12.26 3.10 -5.36
C THR A 127 11.84 3.98 -4.19
N GLN A 128 11.95 5.30 -4.30
CA GLN A 128 11.40 6.23 -3.30
C GLN A 128 9.89 6.09 -3.18
N ASP A 129 9.15 6.08 -4.29
CA ASP A 129 7.70 5.93 -4.31
C ASP A 129 7.27 4.57 -3.73
N LEU A 130 7.97 3.50 -4.09
CA LEU A 130 7.77 2.16 -3.51
C LEU A 130 7.93 2.20 -1.97
N PHE A 131 9.02 2.78 -1.48
CA PHE A 131 9.29 2.85 -0.05
C PHE A 131 8.24 3.66 0.71
N ILE A 132 7.81 4.79 0.12
CA ILE A 132 6.73 5.62 0.65
C ILE A 132 5.43 4.82 0.78
N ILE A 133 5.06 4.06 -0.26
CA ILE A 133 3.83 3.24 -0.24
C ILE A 133 3.92 2.14 0.82
N LEU A 134 5.02 1.37 0.84
CA LEU A 134 5.18 0.26 1.77
C LEU A 134 5.20 0.72 3.24
N LEU A 135 5.92 1.80 3.56
CA LEU A 135 5.90 2.36 4.91
C LEU A 135 4.53 2.92 5.30
N THR A 136 3.81 3.54 4.34
CA THR A 136 2.45 4.03 4.59
C THR A 136 1.49 2.87 4.87
N ILE A 137 1.61 1.75 4.14
CA ILE A 137 0.85 0.52 4.39
C ILE A 137 1.15 -0.01 5.78
N LEU A 138 2.44 -0.11 6.15
CA LEU A 138 2.85 -0.58 7.47
C LEU A 138 2.26 0.27 8.59
N ALA A 139 2.40 1.60 8.50
CA ALA A 139 1.87 2.53 9.50
C ALA A 139 0.33 2.46 9.61
N ALA A 140 -0.36 2.31 8.48
CA ALA A 140 -1.81 2.16 8.43
C ALA A 140 -2.29 0.86 9.07
N THR A 141 -1.60 -0.26 8.80
CA THR A 141 -1.95 -1.58 9.35
C THR A 141 -1.75 -1.60 10.87
N GLN A 142 -0.63 -1.09 11.37
CA GLN A 142 -0.40 -0.96 12.82
C GLN A 142 -1.45 -0.10 13.50
N ALA A 143 -1.82 1.03 12.89
CA ALA A 143 -2.85 1.90 13.45
C ALA A 143 -4.25 1.26 13.41
N ASN A 144 -4.55 0.50 12.37
CA ASN A 144 -5.82 -0.21 12.25
C ASN A 144 -5.99 -1.27 13.34
N GLU A 145 -4.93 -2.00 13.71
CA GLU A 145 -4.98 -2.96 14.81
C GLU A 145 -5.34 -2.28 16.14
N VAL A 146 -4.64 -1.18 16.46
CA VAL A 146 -4.92 -0.39 17.68
C VAL A 146 -6.34 0.19 17.68
N LEU A 147 -6.84 0.64 16.53
CA LEU A 147 -8.20 1.18 16.43
C LEU A 147 -9.28 0.10 16.56
N CYS A 148 -9.05 -1.09 15.99
CA CYS A 148 -9.96 -2.22 16.12
C CYS A 148 -10.08 -2.67 17.58
N GLU A 149 -8.96 -2.76 18.28
CA GLU A 149 -8.93 -3.07 19.72
C GLU A 149 -9.64 -2.01 20.56
N ARG A 150 -9.38 -0.72 20.28
CA ARG A 150 -9.90 0.38 21.10
C ARG A 150 -11.39 0.62 20.93
N TYR A 151 -11.91 0.55 19.70
CA TYR A 151 -13.25 1.07 19.41
C TYR A 151 -14.34 0.02 19.23
N GLN A 152 -14.02 -1.27 19.04
CA GLN A 152 -14.93 -2.38 18.67
C GLN A 152 -15.82 -2.13 17.44
N SER A 153 -15.99 -0.88 17.04
CA SER A 153 -16.70 -0.33 15.91
C SER A 153 -15.70 -0.05 14.81
N SER A 154 -16.06 -0.44 13.59
CA SER A 154 -15.17 -0.35 12.43
C SER A 154 -15.08 1.07 11.84
N ILE A 155 -15.97 1.99 12.24
CA ILE A 155 -16.13 3.29 11.57
C ILE A 155 -14.85 4.18 11.66
N PRO A 156 -14.17 4.31 12.82
CA PRO A 156 -12.98 5.17 12.92
C PRO A 156 -11.83 4.67 12.06
N SER A 157 -11.61 3.35 12.03
CA SER A 157 -10.56 2.74 11.21
C SER A 157 -10.87 2.84 9.71
N GLN A 158 -12.14 2.67 9.32
CA GLN A 158 -12.55 2.82 7.92
C GLN A 158 -12.26 4.22 7.35
N ALA A 159 -12.53 5.28 8.12
CA ALA A 159 -12.29 6.64 7.67
C ALA A 159 -10.80 6.91 7.43
N VAL A 160 -9.93 6.44 8.33
CA VAL A 160 -8.47 6.53 8.18
C VAL A 160 -8.01 5.76 6.95
N LEU A 161 -8.40 4.49 6.84
CA LEU A 161 -7.97 3.61 5.76
C LEU A 161 -8.46 4.09 4.39
N CYS A 162 -9.63 4.72 4.32
CA CYS A 162 -10.13 5.35 3.10
C CYS A 162 -9.23 6.52 2.65
N ILE A 163 -8.86 7.41 3.57
CA ILE A 163 -7.98 8.54 3.26
C ILE A 163 -6.60 8.05 2.77
N ILE A 164 -6.04 7.03 3.44
CA ILE A 164 -4.77 6.41 3.05
C ILE A 164 -4.90 5.67 1.73
N GLY A 165 -5.99 4.94 1.52
CA GLY A 165 -6.28 4.23 0.28
C GLY A 165 -6.35 5.18 -0.92
N CYS A 166 -7.00 6.34 -0.78
CA CYS A 166 -7.00 7.39 -1.79
C CYS A 166 -5.59 7.94 -2.06
N PHE A 167 -4.76 8.09 -1.04
CA PHE A 167 -3.36 8.52 -1.22
C PHE A 167 -2.55 7.48 -2.02
N ILE A 168 -2.64 6.18 -1.67
CA ILE A 168 -1.94 5.11 -2.41
C ILE A 168 -2.47 5.00 -3.85
N HIS A 169 -3.79 5.16 -4.02
CA HIS A 169 -4.44 5.16 -5.33
C HIS A 169 -3.81 6.19 -6.28
N GLU A 170 -3.53 7.41 -5.80
CA GLU A 170 -2.89 8.46 -6.61
C GLU A 170 -1.52 8.01 -7.15
N PHE A 171 -0.72 7.27 -6.39
CA PHE A 171 0.56 6.73 -6.87
C PHE A 171 0.38 5.69 -7.98
N PHE A 172 -0.56 4.77 -7.79
CA PHE A 172 -0.84 3.73 -8.79
C PHE A 172 -1.42 4.30 -10.08
N VAL A 173 -2.22 5.38 -9.99
CA VAL A 173 -2.71 6.09 -11.19
C VAL A 173 -1.58 6.84 -11.88
N ALA A 174 -0.69 7.48 -11.11
CA ALA A 174 0.45 8.21 -11.68
C ALA A 174 1.47 7.30 -12.36
N ASN A 175 1.75 6.13 -11.77
CA ASN A 175 2.63 5.12 -12.35
C ASN A 175 2.09 3.69 -12.07
N PRO A 176 1.39 3.07 -13.03
CA PRO A 176 0.84 1.73 -12.87
C PRO A 176 1.90 0.65 -12.62
N THR A 177 3.15 0.84 -13.04
CA THR A 177 4.23 -0.13 -12.81
C THR A 177 4.60 -0.24 -11.32
N LEU A 178 4.32 0.80 -10.51
CA LEU A 178 4.47 0.73 -9.06
C LEU A 178 3.57 -0.33 -8.44
N LEU A 179 2.40 -0.58 -9.02
CA LEU A 179 1.51 -1.63 -8.54
C LEU A 179 2.19 -3.00 -8.63
N LYS A 180 2.85 -3.28 -9.77
CA LYS A 180 3.64 -4.51 -9.95
C LYS A 180 4.77 -4.57 -8.93
N LEU A 181 5.55 -3.50 -8.77
CA LEU A 181 6.68 -3.46 -7.84
C LEU A 181 6.26 -3.67 -6.38
N VAL A 182 5.23 -2.97 -5.91
CA VAL A 182 4.71 -3.10 -4.54
C VAL A 182 4.30 -4.54 -4.24
N HIS A 183 3.61 -5.20 -5.17
CA HIS A 183 3.17 -6.59 -4.98
C HIS A 183 4.27 -7.62 -5.22
N TYR A 184 5.31 -7.28 -5.99
CA TYR A 184 6.52 -8.10 -6.09
C TYR A 184 7.29 -8.11 -4.77
N HIS A 185 7.43 -6.95 -4.11
CA HIS A 185 8.06 -6.84 -2.79
C HIS A 185 7.20 -7.40 -1.66
N GLY A 186 5.88 -7.30 -1.80
CA GLY A 186 4.93 -7.79 -0.81
C GLY A 186 4.84 -6.90 0.43
N TYR A 187 3.78 -7.14 1.20
CA TYR A 187 3.51 -6.50 2.49
C TYR A 187 2.68 -7.46 3.36
N GLU A 188 2.45 -7.12 4.62
CA GLU A 188 1.74 -8.01 5.55
C GLU A 188 0.34 -8.43 5.02
N ASN A 189 0.04 -9.73 5.08
CA ASN A 189 -1.20 -10.31 4.54
C ASN A 189 -2.47 -9.64 5.08
N ARG A 190 -2.46 -9.19 6.34
CA ARG A 190 -3.58 -8.48 6.98
C ARG A 190 -3.93 -7.17 6.26
N SER A 191 -2.97 -6.57 5.56
CA SER A 191 -3.16 -5.33 4.82
C SER A 191 -3.93 -5.52 3.51
N ILE A 192 -3.92 -6.74 2.95
CA ILE A 192 -4.53 -7.06 1.65
C ILE A 192 -6.00 -6.66 1.64
N THR A 193 -6.76 -7.06 2.66
CA THR A 193 -8.21 -6.85 2.72
C THR A 193 -8.59 -5.37 2.64
N TRP A 194 -7.88 -4.50 3.35
CA TRP A 194 -8.20 -3.08 3.33
C TRP A 194 -7.65 -2.38 2.09
N ILE A 195 -6.49 -2.79 1.57
CA ILE A 195 -5.93 -2.24 0.33
C ILE A 195 -6.88 -2.51 -0.84
N VAL A 196 -7.32 -3.76 -1.00
CA VAL A 196 -8.26 -4.14 -2.07
C VAL A 196 -9.59 -3.36 -1.94
N LYS A 197 -10.04 -3.10 -0.71
CA LYS A 197 -11.31 -2.40 -0.44
C LYS A 197 -11.24 -0.88 -0.65
N TYR A 198 -10.14 -0.23 -0.24
CA TYR A 198 -10.04 1.24 -0.19
C TYR A 198 -9.14 1.85 -1.27
N VAL A 199 -8.41 1.05 -2.05
CA VAL A 199 -7.60 1.51 -3.19
C VAL A 199 -8.33 1.15 -4.50
N PRO A 200 -9.02 2.09 -5.16
CA PRO A 200 -9.86 1.78 -6.34
C PRO A 200 -9.08 1.24 -7.54
N SER A 201 -7.80 1.60 -7.69
CA SER A 201 -6.94 1.17 -8.81
C SER A 201 -6.44 -0.27 -8.68
N MET A 202 -6.81 -1.00 -7.62
CA MET A 202 -6.38 -2.38 -7.41
C MET A 202 -6.86 -3.35 -8.49
N HIS A 203 -7.94 -3.04 -9.22
CA HIS A 203 -8.40 -3.84 -10.35
C HIS A 203 -7.32 -4.03 -11.44
N ILE A 204 -6.39 -3.09 -11.58
CA ILE A 204 -5.26 -3.16 -12.54
C ILE A 204 -4.31 -4.33 -12.19
N PHE A 205 -4.25 -4.76 -10.93
CA PHE A 205 -3.38 -5.85 -10.48
C PHE A 205 -3.59 -7.13 -11.27
N ASN A 206 -4.84 -7.39 -11.70
CA ASN A 206 -5.18 -8.59 -12.44
C ASN A 206 -4.40 -8.73 -13.77
N GLY A 207 -4.10 -7.61 -14.44
CA GLY A 207 -3.27 -7.63 -15.65
C GLY A 207 -1.80 -8.01 -15.38
N TYR A 208 -1.29 -7.72 -14.18
CA TYR A 208 0.08 -8.05 -13.77
C TYR A 208 0.21 -9.43 -13.12
N PHE A 209 -0.90 -10.02 -12.66
CA PHE A 209 -0.90 -11.28 -11.92
C PHE A 209 -0.14 -12.42 -12.64
N PRO A 210 -0.34 -12.68 -13.95
CA PRO A 210 0.41 -13.74 -14.65
C PRO A 210 1.92 -13.49 -14.66
N THR A 211 2.32 -12.24 -14.86
CA THR A 211 3.75 -11.86 -14.87
C THR A 211 4.37 -12.04 -13.49
N LEU A 212 3.68 -11.61 -12.43
CA LEU A 212 4.15 -11.76 -11.06
C LEU A 212 4.26 -13.22 -10.63
N MET A 213 3.30 -14.07 -11.05
CA MET A 213 3.34 -15.51 -10.80
C MET A 213 4.54 -16.22 -11.44
N GLN A 214 5.04 -15.70 -12.57
CA GLN A 214 6.24 -16.22 -13.24
C GLN A 214 7.53 -15.68 -12.60
N ASP A 215 7.52 -14.39 -12.24
CA ASP A 215 8.70 -13.70 -11.69
C ASP A 215 9.02 -14.17 -10.26
N VAL A 216 8.00 -14.47 -9.45
CA VAL A 216 8.16 -14.80 -8.02
C VAL A 216 8.38 -16.30 -7.80
N GLN A 217 9.47 -16.64 -7.11
CA GLN A 217 9.85 -18.03 -6.82
C GLN A 217 9.62 -18.46 -5.35
N GLY A 218 9.47 -17.51 -4.43
CA GLY A 218 9.28 -17.79 -3.01
C GLY A 218 7.89 -18.32 -2.71
N GLU A 219 7.78 -19.41 -1.94
CA GLU A 219 6.49 -20.01 -1.57
C GLU A 219 5.59 -18.99 -0.82
N ASP A 220 6.13 -18.26 0.16
CA ASP A 220 5.36 -17.27 0.94
C ASP A 220 4.87 -16.12 0.07
N SER A 221 5.70 -15.64 -0.86
CA SER A 221 5.33 -14.60 -1.82
C SER A 221 4.27 -15.09 -2.81
N LEU A 222 4.31 -16.36 -3.22
CA LEU A 222 3.26 -16.96 -4.05
C LEU A 222 1.92 -17.05 -3.30
N ILE A 223 1.94 -17.37 -2.00
CA ILE A 223 0.73 -17.34 -1.16
C ILE A 223 0.18 -15.91 -1.08
N PHE A 224 1.04 -14.93 -0.81
CA PHE A 224 0.65 -13.52 -0.76
C PHE A 224 -0.07 -13.08 -2.04
N LEU A 225 0.49 -13.42 -3.21
CA LEU A 225 -0.13 -13.09 -4.49
C LEU A 225 -1.45 -13.85 -4.70
N CYS A 226 -1.53 -15.11 -4.29
CA CYS A 226 -2.77 -15.90 -4.36
C CYS A 226 -3.87 -15.33 -3.45
N LEU A 227 -3.53 -14.93 -2.22
CA LEU A 227 -4.45 -14.27 -1.28
C LEU A 227 -4.92 -12.93 -1.85
N THR A 228 -4.00 -12.13 -2.40
CA THR A 228 -4.33 -10.85 -3.04
C THR A 228 -5.31 -11.05 -4.20
N TYR A 229 -5.06 -12.06 -5.04
CA TYR A 229 -5.94 -12.43 -6.15
C TYR A 229 -7.33 -12.89 -5.68
N ALA A 230 -7.39 -13.72 -4.63
CA ALA A 230 -8.64 -14.18 -4.05
C ALA A 230 -9.47 -13.01 -3.51
N HIS A 231 -8.86 -12.11 -2.74
CA HIS A 231 -9.53 -10.89 -2.27
C HIS A 231 -9.97 -9.98 -3.43
N LEU A 232 -9.15 -9.82 -4.47
CA LEU A 232 -9.52 -9.04 -5.65
C LEU A 232 -10.75 -9.63 -6.34
N SER A 233 -10.84 -10.95 -6.46
CA SER A 233 -12.00 -11.62 -7.07
C SER A 233 -13.31 -11.36 -6.33
N THR A 234 -13.27 -11.20 -5.01
CA THR A 234 -14.46 -10.84 -4.22
C THR A 234 -14.88 -9.38 -4.41
N ALA A 235 -13.91 -8.48 -4.59
CA ALA A 235 -14.18 -7.05 -4.70
C ALA A 235 -14.54 -6.62 -6.14
N TYR A 236 -13.95 -7.27 -7.14
CA TYR A 236 -14.08 -6.93 -8.55
C TYR A 236 -14.32 -8.19 -9.39
N PRO A 237 -15.58 -8.61 -9.61
CA PRO A 237 -15.88 -9.74 -10.51
C PRO A 237 -15.68 -9.33 -11.98
N ILE A 238 -14.44 -9.37 -12.47
CA ILE A 238 -14.05 -9.01 -13.83
C ILE A 238 -13.77 -10.29 -14.64
N GLU A 239 -14.12 -10.32 -15.93
CA GLU A 239 -13.93 -11.47 -16.84
C GLU A 239 -12.48 -11.97 -16.87
N GLN A 240 -11.51 -11.06 -16.84
CA GLN A 240 -10.08 -11.40 -16.81
C GLN A 240 -9.65 -12.24 -15.58
N ILE A 241 -10.46 -12.30 -14.51
CA ILE A 241 -10.21 -13.17 -13.36
C ILE A 241 -10.50 -14.64 -13.72
N LEU A 242 -11.43 -14.89 -14.65
CA LEU A 242 -11.71 -16.23 -15.15
C LEU A 242 -10.59 -16.72 -16.09
N GLU A 243 -9.95 -15.83 -16.83
CA GLU A 243 -8.82 -16.19 -17.72
C GLU A 243 -7.62 -16.70 -16.91
N ASN A 244 -7.27 -16.00 -15.83
CA ASN A 244 -6.11 -16.31 -14.99
C ASN A 244 -6.37 -17.40 -13.94
N LEU A 245 -7.59 -17.91 -13.86
CA LEU A 245 -8.03 -18.94 -12.91
C LEU A 245 -7.26 -20.26 -13.07
N SER A 246 -6.96 -20.65 -14.30
CA SER A 246 -6.20 -21.87 -14.58
C SER A 246 -4.79 -21.81 -13.98
N LEU A 247 -4.14 -20.65 -14.08
CA LEU A 247 -2.83 -20.38 -13.51
C LEU A 247 -2.91 -20.38 -11.97
N PHE A 248 -3.90 -19.69 -11.39
CA PHE A 248 -4.14 -19.66 -9.95
C PHE A 248 -4.33 -21.07 -9.36
N ILE A 249 -5.16 -21.92 -9.99
CA ILE A 249 -5.36 -23.29 -9.52
C ILE A 249 -4.06 -24.10 -9.66
N ALA A 250 -3.32 -23.95 -10.77
CA ALA A 250 -2.07 -24.67 -10.99
C ALA A 250 -1.02 -24.33 -9.93
N THR A 251 -0.90 -23.05 -9.55
CA THR A 251 0.01 -22.60 -8.49
C THR A 251 -0.45 -23.10 -7.13
N LEU A 252 -1.73 -23.01 -6.79
CA LEU A 252 -2.24 -23.58 -5.53
C LEU A 252 -1.99 -25.09 -5.42
N LYS A 253 -2.07 -25.85 -6.51
CA LYS A 253 -1.67 -27.27 -6.51
C LYS A 253 -0.18 -27.46 -6.24
N LYS A 254 0.67 -26.62 -6.86
CA LYS A 254 2.12 -26.65 -6.63
C LYS A 254 2.43 -26.37 -5.15
N LEU A 255 1.80 -25.35 -4.56
CA LEU A 255 1.97 -25.00 -3.15
C LEU A 255 1.34 -26.04 -2.20
N GLY A 256 0.22 -26.64 -2.57
CA GLY A 256 -0.46 -27.67 -1.78
C GLY A 256 0.34 -28.98 -1.64
N ARG A 257 1.35 -29.19 -2.49
CA ARG A 257 2.31 -30.30 -2.34
C ARG A 257 3.39 -30.00 -1.28
N SER A 258 3.46 -28.78 -0.75
CA SER A 258 4.43 -28.42 0.28
C SER A 258 4.02 -28.99 1.63
N HIS A 259 4.98 -29.53 2.39
CA HIS A 259 4.75 -30.11 3.71
C HIS A 259 4.60 -29.06 4.84
N LYS A 260 4.76 -27.78 4.53
CA LYS A 260 4.69 -26.71 5.53
C LYS A 260 3.23 -26.37 5.86
N LYS A 261 2.85 -26.54 7.13
CA LYS A 261 1.49 -26.25 7.64
C LYS A 261 1.01 -24.82 7.32
N HIS A 262 1.87 -23.82 7.47
CA HIS A 262 1.55 -22.42 7.17
C HIS A 262 1.14 -22.21 5.71
N ILE A 263 1.80 -22.91 4.78
CA ILE A 263 1.52 -22.82 3.35
C ILE A 263 0.16 -23.42 3.02
N LEU A 264 -0.11 -24.60 3.57
CA LEU A 264 -1.40 -25.27 3.41
C LEU A 264 -2.56 -24.43 3.95
N LEU A 265 -2.38 -23.80 5.12
CA LEU A 265 -3.37 -22.90 5.70
C LEU A 265 -3.63 -21.69 4.78
N GLY A 266 -2.58 -21.05 4.26
CA GLY A 266 -2.72 -19.93 3.32
C GLY A 266 -3.39 -20.32 2.00
N VAL A 267 -3.11 -21.52 1.47
CA VAL A 267 -3.79 -22.07 0.28
C VAL A 267 -5.27 -22.31 0.54
N LEU A 268 -5.63 -22.87 1.69
CA LEU A 268 -7.03 -23.11 2.08
C LEU A 268 -7.78 -21.81 2.29
N GLU A 269 -7.16 -20.80 2.90
CA GLU A 269 -7.73 -19.47 3.05
C GLU A 269 -8.02 -18.82 1.68
N ALA A 270 -7.04 -18.86 0.77
CA ALA A 270 -7.21 -18.34 -0.59
C ALA A 270 -8.36 -19.03 -1.34
N LEU A 271 -8.47 -20.36 -1.24
CA LEU A 271 -9.56 -21.13 -1.84
C LEU A 271 -10.92 -20.80 -1.22
N SER A 272 -10.99 -20.66 0.11
CA SER A 272 -12.21 -20.30 0.82
C SER A 272 -12.74 -18.94 0.34
N ILE A 273 -11.86 -17.92 0.31
CA ILE A 273 -12.20 -16.58 -0.14
C ILE A 273 -12.63 -16.59 -1.62
N PHE A 274 -11.88 -17.28 -2.48
CA PHE A 274 -12.18 -17.38 -3.90
C PHE A 274 -13.49 -18.14 -4.17
N SER A 275 -13.83 -19.14 -3.36
CA SER A 275 -15.12 -19.83 -3.49
C SER A 275 -16.31 -18.90 -3.17
N GLY A 276 -16.10 -17.92 -2.28
CA GLY A 276 -17.10 -16.93 -1.91
C GLY A 276 -17.42 -15.91 -3.03
N SER A 277 -16.46 -15.60 -3.92
CA SER A 277 -16.66 -14.60 -4.98
C SER A 277 -17.61 -15.04 -6.10
N PHE A 278 -17.72 -16.35 -6.37
CA PHE A 278 -18.57 -16.89 -7.45
C PHE A 278 -19.97 -17.33 -7.00
N SER A 279 -20.46 -16.78 -5.89
CA SER A 279 -21.82 -17.02 -5.38
C SER A 279 -22.95 -16.58 -6.34
N PHE A 280 -22.63 -15.92 -7.46
CA PHE A 280 -23.57 -15.58 -8.54
C PHE A 280 -23.98 -16.75 -9.46
N SER A 281 -23.33 -17.91 -9.39
CA SER A 281 -23.79 -19.10 -10.13
C SER A 281 -23.39 -20.39 -9.40
N PRO A 282 -24.35 -21.13 -8.80
CA PRO A 282 -24.07 -22.44 -8.22
C PRO A 282 -23.52 -23.44 -9.25
N TYR A 283 -23.73 -23.22 -10.55
CA TYR A 283 -23.15 -24.03 -11.63
C TYR A 283 -21.67 -23.77 -11.84
N LEU A 284 -21.20 -22.53 -11.64
CA LEU A 284 -19.79 -22.17 -11.81
C LEU A 284 -18.98 -22.58 -10.58
N SER A 285 -19.55 -22.44 -9.37
CA SER A 285 -18.93 -22.96 -8.14
C SER A 285 -18.88 -24.49 -8.14
N THR A 286 -19.94 -25.19 -8.59
CA THR A 286 -19.91 -26.65 -8.74
C THR A 286 -19.04 -27.12 -9.90
N ALA A 287 -18.97 -26.39 -11.02
CA ALA A 287 -18.05 -26.68 -12.12
C ALA A 287 -16.59 -26.41 -11.74
N MET A 288 -16.32 -25.38 -10.93
CA MET A 288 -14.98 -25.13 -10.38
C MET A 288 -14.60 -26.17 -9.34
N LEU A 289 -15.50 -26.52 -8.42
CA LEU A 289 -15.27 -27.58 -7.45
C LEU A 289 -15.15 -28.95 -8.12
N SER A 290 -15.89 -29.21 -9.21
CA SER A 290 -15.77 -30.45 -10.00
C SER A 290 -14.51 -30.45 -10.87
N TYR A 291 -14.08 -29.31 -11.41
CA TYR A 291 -12.80 -29.17 -12.13
C TYR A 291 -11.60 -29.29 -11.18
N ILE A 292 -11.70 -28.72 -9.99
CA ILE A 292 -10.74 -28.92 -8.90
C ILE A 292 -10.76 -30.41 -8.54
N LYS A 293 -11.92 -31.01 -8.23
CA LYS A 293 -12.05 -32.44 -7.86
C LYS A 293 -11.50 -33.39 -8.92
N ALA A 294 -11.92 -33.25 -10.18
CA ALA A 294 -11.50 -34.09 -11.31
C ALA A 294 -10.01 -33.95 -11.67
N LYS A 295 -9.33 -32.89 -11.19
CA LYS A 295 -7.94 -32.61 -11.55
C LYS A 295 -7.00 -32.55 -10.34
N THR A 296 -7.49 -32.64 -9.09
CA THR A 296 -6.68 -32.58 -7.85
C THR A 296 -6.78 -33.84 -7.01
N LEU A 297 -7.97 -34.42 -6.84
CA LEU A 297 -8.17 -35.52 -5.91
C LEU A 297 -7.71 -36.86 -6.48
N ASP A 298 -7.87 -37.10 -7.78
CA ASP A 298 -7.36 -38.32 -8.43
C ASP A 298 -5.83 -38.37 -8.50
N THR A 299 -5.13 -37.24 -8.30
CA THR A 299 -3.65 -37.22 -8.25
C THR A 299 -3.09 -37.16 -6.83
N ALA A 300 -3.89 -36.76 -5.84
CA ALA A 300 -3.45 -36.68 -4.44
C ALA A 300 -3.74 -37.97 -3.66
N PHE A 301 -4.79 -38.72 -4.03
CA PHE A 301 -5.14 -40.00 -3.41
C PHE A 301 -4.56 -41.23 -4.11
N ASN A 302 -3.86 -41.07 -5.24
CA ASN A 302 -3.12 -42.16 -5.90
C ASN A 302 -1.65 -42.28 -5.42
N LEU A 303 -1.33 -41.72 -4.25
CA LEU A 303 -0.03 -41.88 -3.58
C LEU A 303 -0.05 -42.90 -2.42
N GLU A 304 -1.15 -43.65 -2.24
CA GLU A 304 -1.23 -44.71 -1.21
C GLU A 304 -0.98 -46.14 -1.72
N ASP A 305 -0.60 -46.34 -2.98
CA ASP A 305 -0.13 -47.65 -3.47
C ASP A 305 1.19 -47.52 -4.28
N LYS A 306 2.28 -47.22 -3.56
CA LYS A 306 3.65 -47.69 -3.87
C LYS A 306 4.68 -47.27 -2.81
#